data_AF-A0A8C0GXR4-F1
#
_entry.id   AF-A0A8C0GXR4-F1
#
_cell.length_a   1.000
_cell.length_b   1.000
_cell.length_c   1.000
_cell.angle_alpha   90.00
_cell.angle_beta   90.00
_cell.angle_gamma   90.00
#
_symmetry.space_group_name_H-M   'P 1'
#
loop_
_entity.id
_entity.type
_entity.pdbx_description
1 polymer ?
#
loop_
_entity_poly.entity_id
_entity_poly.type
_entity_poly.pdbx_seq_one_letter_code
_entity_poly.pdbx_strand_id
1 'polypeptide(L)'
;MGRTPMHRAAEKGRDDAVKVLLQAGAYIYSLDKEAKTPLHLAAQNHHTHILKRILKKARCYKNQQNFLHMAALKDESNFAQMLLKNGAPVDAKDEKGQTALGYAISHGFEKTVKVLLEAGANIDSNITDVAFNNNKQSIFRILLEYAKGLSPDIMVSALFKELVTPLHVASQRGNVDVAQQLLNYKANVNAKDKQPKTPLHLAAEKGDHAMVELLLSFNADPNAMDKEKKTPLHTAVMGGHLNTVKVLLLLFPRFPWVFAPLFPLRLGICASLPLPLGNRSSLSPCLPLHPRPAAPSGNRGRYNLTLRKG
;
A
#
# COMPACT_ATOMS: atom_id res chain seq x y z
N MET A 1 30.33 29.03 -15.17
CA MET A 1 30.34 28.20 -13.94
C MET A 1 31.76 27.64 -13.74
N GLY A 2 32.24 27.52 -12.50
CA GLY A 2 33.62 27.13 -12.20
C GLY A 2 33.84 26.83 -10.72
N ARG A 3 34.93 26.10 -10.40
CA ARG A 3 35.26 25.69 -9.03
C ARG A 3 35.55 26.90 -8.14
N THR A 4 34.71 27.13 -7.14
CA THR A 4 34.91 28.15 -6.09
C THR A 4 36.08 27.77 -5.17
N PRO A 5 36.62 28.70 -4.35
CA PRO A 5 37.64 28.36 -3.35
C PRO A 5 37.23 27.22 -2.42
N MET A 6 35.94 27.11 -2.10
CA MET A 6 35.41 26.01 -1.28
C MET A 6 35.47 24.65 -1.98
N HIS A 7 35.31 24.58 -3.31
CA HIS A 7 35.54 23.33 -4.05
C HIS A 7 36.99 22.86 -3.90
N ARG A 8 37.96 23.77 -4.03
CA ARG A 8 39.39 23.45 -3.91
C ARG A 8 39.77 23.05 -2.48
N ALA A 9 39.25 23.75 -1.48
CA ALA A 9 39.47 23.41 -0.07
C ALA A 9 38.89 22.03 0.28
N ALA A 10 37.69 21.72 -0.20
CA ALA A 10 37.03 20.43 0.00
C ALA A 10 37.69 19.27 -0.77
N GLU A 11 38.07 19.50 -2.03
CA GLU A 11 38.83 18.55 -2.87
C GLU A 11 40.17 18.17 -2.22
N LYS A 12 40.88 19.14 -1.64
CA LYS A 12 42.23 18.96 -1.08
C LYS A 12 42.26 18.68 0.43
N GLY A 13 41.12 18.39 1.07
CA GLY A 13 41.08 18.03 2.49
C GLY A 13 41.49 19.15 3.47
N ARG A 14 41.41 20.41 3.05
CA ARG A 14 41.88 21.57 3.85
C ARG A 14 40.81 22.04 4.83
N ASP A 15 40.65 21.34 5.95
CA ASP A 15 39.59 21.61 6.94
C ASP A 15 39.61 23.05 7.50
N ASP A 16 40.78 23.62 7.80
CA ASP A 16 40.88 25.01 8.27
C ASP A 16 40.43 26.02 7.21
N ALA A 17 40.79 25.80 5.95
CA ALA A 17 40.31 26.64 4.85
C ALA A 17 38.79 26.52 4.69
N VAL A 18 38.22 25.32 4.80
CA VAL A 18 36.76 25.13 4.82
C VAL A 18 36.13 25.86 6.02
N LYS A 19 36.72 25.77 7.22
CA LYS A 19 36.24 26.44 8.43
C LYS A 19 36.20 27.96 8.26
N VAL A 20 37.27 28.58 7.75
CA VAL A 20 37.34 30.02 7.49
C VAL A 20 36.33 30.43 6.41
N LEU A 21 36.24 29.69 5.30
CA LEU A 21 35.26 29.98 4.24
C LEU A 21 33.81 29.85 4.73
N LEU A 22 33.49 28.88 5.58
CA LEU A 22 32.17 28.75 6.22
C LEU A 22 31.88 29.86 7.24
N GLN A 23 32.90 30.43 7.88
CA GLN A 23 32.76 31.61 8.75
C GLN A 23 32.52 32.89 7.95
N ALA A 24 33.17 33.02 6.78
CA ALA A 24 32.97 34.11 5.83
C ALA A 24 31.66 34.00 5.01
N GLY A 25 30.78 33.02 5.29
CA GLY A 25 29.49 32.86 4.62
C GLY A 25 29.56 32.30 3.20
N ALA A 26 30.66 31.63 2.81
CA ALA A 26 30.83 31.10 1.46
C ALA A 26 29.74 30.06 1.10
N TYR A 27 29.20 30.19 -0.11
CA TYR A 27 28.04 29.42 -0.57
C TYR A 27 28.35 27.94 -0.86
N ILE A 28 27.79 27.06 -0.03
CA ILE A 28 28.06 25.61 0.00
C ILE A 28 27.40 24.80 -1.13
N TYR A 29 26.43 25.37 -1.86
CA TYR A 29 25.71 24.71 -2.96
C TYR A 29 26.16 25.19 -4.35
N SER A 30 27.29 25.90 -4.45
CA SER A 30 27.89 26.24 -5.74
C SER A 30 28.19 24.97 -6.53
N LEU A 31 27.87 24.95 -7.83
CA LEU A 31 28.16 23.84 -8.73
C LEU A 31 29.38 24.14 -9.59
N ASP A 32 30.26 23.15 -9.77
CA ASP A 32 31.35 23.23 -10.73
C ASP A 32 30.95 22.74 -12.14
N LYS A 33 31.95 22.54 -13.01
CA LYS A 33 31.74 22.10 -14.40
C LYS A 33 31.20 20.67 -14.52
N GLU A 34 31.33 19.85 -13.47
CA GLU A 34 30.81 18.47 -13.41
C GLU A 34 29.45 18.42 -12.69
N ALA A 35 28.83 19.58 -12.44
CA ALA A 35 27.64 19.74 -11.61
C ALA A 35 27.78 19.12 -10.20
N LYS A 36 29.00 19.15 -9.64
CA LYS A 36 29.33 18.72 -8.29
C LYS A 36 29.37 19.93 -7.35
N THR A 37 28.94 19.76 -6.11
CA THR A 37 29.16 20.76 -5.04
C THR A 37 30.49 20.48 -4.32
N PRO A 38 31.01 21.41 -3.49
CA PRO A 38 32.16 21.14 -2.63
C PRO A 38 31.97 19.89 -1.74
N LEU A 39 30.73 19.62 -1.30
CA LEU A 39 30.40 18.44 -0.50
C LEU A 39 30.57 17.12 -1.28
N HIS A 40 30.25 17.10 -2.59
CA HIS A 40 30.50 15.94 -3.44
C HIS A 40 32.00 15.67 -3.56
N LEU A 41 32.82 16.71 -3.75
CA LEU A 41 34.28 16.57 -3.82
C LEU A 41 34.89 16.10 -2.49
N ALA A 42 34.38 16.58 -1.35
CA ALA A 42 34.78 16.07 -0.04
C ALA A 42 34.41 14.58 0.15
N ALA A 43 33.23 14.16 -0.30
CA ALA A 43 32.80 12.76 -0.20
C ALA A 43 33.59 11.82 -1.12
N GLN A 44 33.83 12.23 -2.38
CA GLN A 44 34.61 11.48 -3.37
C GLN A 44 36.07 11.26 -2.93
N ASN A 45 36.62 12.18 -2.15
CA ASN A 45 37.97 12.08 -1.59
C ASN A 45 37.98 11.65 -0.10
N HIS A 46 36.87 11.12 0.41
CA HIS A 46 36.72 10.57 1.78
C HIS A 46 37.05 11.55 2.94
N HIS A 47 36.94 12.86 2.73
CA HIS A 47 37.21 13.90 3.74
C HIS A 47 36.06 14.02 4.76
N THR A 48 35.85 12.99 5.58
CA THR A 48 34.71 12.89 6.52
C THR A 48 34.63 14.03 7.54
N HIS A 49 35.76 14.57 8.00
CA HIS A 49 35.78 15.75 8.88
C HIS A 49 35.15 16.98 8.21
N ILE A 50 35.47 17.21 6.93
CA ILE A 50 34.89 18.29 6.12
C ILE A 50 33.39 18.03 5.87
N LEU A 51 33.00 16.79 5.59
CA LEU A 51 31.57 16.42 5.46
C LEU A 51 30.79 16.78 6.73
N LYS A 52 31.25 16.33 7.91
CA LYS A 52 30.60 16.63 9.19
C LYS A 52 30.54 18.13 9.47
N ARG A 53 31.61 18.87 9.14
CA ARG A 53 31.67 20.34 9.31
C ARG A 53 30.67 21.07 8.41
N ILE A 54 30.61 20.73 7.12
CA ILE A 54 29.67 21.34 6.17
C ILE A 54 28.23 20.95 6.52
N LEU A 55 27.94 19.67 6.82
CA LEU A 55 26.60 19.22 7.23
C LEU A 55 26.12 19.92 8.52
N LYS A 56 27.01 20.09 9.52
CA LYS A 56 26.67 20.83 10.75
C LYS A 56 26.31 22.30 10.46
N LYS A 57 26.99 22.96 9.51
CA LYS A 57 26.68 24.34 9.10
C LYS A 57 25.48 24.45 8.17
N ALA A 58 25.24 23.46 7.30
CA ALA A 58 24.07 23.41 6.42
C ALA A 58 22.76 23.44 7.22
N ARG A 59 22.71 22.78 8.39
CA ARG A 59 21.57 22.82 9.33
C ARG A 59 21.21 24.23 9.84
N CYS A 60 22.10 25.22 9.73
CA CYS A 60 21.82 26.60 10.16
C CYS A 60 21.13 27.45 9.08
N TYR A 61 21.18 27.04 7.82
CA TYR A 61 20.44 27.70 6.74
C TYR A 61 19.03 27.09 6.67
N LYS A 62 17.99 27.92 6.67
CA LYS A 62 16.59 27.48 6.76
C LYS A 62 16.06 26.73 5.51
N ASN A 63 16.85 26.61 4.44
CA ASN A 63 16.49 25.81 3.27
C ASN A 63 16.71 24.32 3.57
N GLN A 64 15.63 23.54 3.58
CA GLN A 64 15.54 22.23 4.22
C GLN A 64 16.15 21.07 3.40
N GLN A 65 17.43 21.24 3.05
CA GLN A 65 18.37 20.24 2.53
C GLN A 65 18.15 19.72 1.10
N ASN A 66 19.09 20.09 0.21
CA ASN A 66 19.12 19.58 -1.16
C ASN A 66 20.15 18.45 -1.38
N PHE A 67 21.09 18.19 -0.46
CA PHE A 67 22.23 17.29 -0.76
C PHE A 67 21.80 15.81 -0.92
N LEU A 68 20.90 15.32 -0.07
CA LEU A 68 20.40 13.94 -0.15
C LEU A 68 19.46 13.78 -1.36
N HIS A 69 18.62 14.78 -1.64
CA HIS A 69 17.77 14.84 -2.83
C HIS A 69 18.60 14.93 -4.12
N MET A 70 19.72 15.66 -4.14
CA MET A 70 20.63 15.70 -5.28
C MET A 70 21.27 14.33 -5.54
N ALA A 71 21.64 13.59 -4.48
CA ALA A 71 22.11 12.21 -4.64
C ALA A 71 20.99 11.31 -5.22
N ALA A 72 19.76 11.46 -4.73
CA ALA A 72 18.58 10.75 -5.22
C ALA A 72 18.12 11.15 -6.63
N LEU A 73 18.46 12.34 -7.13
CA LEU A 73 18.16 12.77 -8.50
C LEU A 73 19.19 12.25 -9.53
N LYS A 74 20.33 11.71 -9.09
CA LYS A 74 21.44 11.29 -9.95
C LYS A 74 21.86 9.82 -9.79
N ASP A 75 21.09 9.02 -9.03
CA ASP A 75 21.44 7.67 -8.55
C ASP A 75 22.84 7.57 -7.87
N GLU A 76 23.27 8.62 -7.18
CA GLU A 76 24.55 8.65 -6.48
C GLU A 76 24.47 7.92 -5.12
N SER A 77 24.10 6.63 -5.14
CA SER A 77 23.91 5.77 -3.96
C SER A 77 25.09 5.79 -2.97
N ASN A 78 26.33 5.81 -3.46
CA ASN A 78 27.54 5.95 -2.62
C ASN A 78 27.62 7.30 -1.90
N PHE A 79 27.21 8.39 -2.57
CA PHE A 79 27.17 9.72 -1.99
C PHE A 79 26.03 9.82 -0.96
N ALA A 80 24.85 9.26 -1.27
CA ALA A 80 23.75 9.12 -0.30
C ALA A 80 24.20 8.35 0.96
N GLN A 81 24.87 7.21 0.80
CA GLN A 81 25.36 6.41 1.94
C GLN A 81 26.39 7.20 2.78
N MET A 82 27.29 7.94 2.15
CA MET A 82 28.24 8.85 2.83
C MET A 82 27.52 9.95 3.62
N LEU A 83 26.48 10.58 3.06
CA LEU A 83 25.70 11.61 3.73
C LEU A 83 24.96 11.05 4.96
N LEU A 84 24.30 9.90 4.81
CA LEU A 84 23.52 9.24 5.87
C LEU A 84 24.43 8.80 7.03
N LYS A 85 25.57 8.13 6.73
CA LYS A 85 26.60 7.78 7.73
C LYS A 85 27.20 8.98 8.48
N ASN A 86 27.13 10.19 7.91
CA ASN A 86 27.60 11.42 8.55
C ASN A 86 26.45 12.27 9.16
N GLY A 87 25.25 11.69 9.32
CA GLY A 87 24.14 12.31 10.04
C GLY A 87 23.31 13.29 9.22
N ALA A 88 23.21 13.10 7.90
CA ALA A 88 22.13 13.69 7.12
C ALA A 88 20.79 13.04 7.51
N PRO A 89 19.73 13.82 7.82
CA PRO A 89 18.39 13.27 8.07
C PRO A 89 17.84 12.61 6.79
N VAL A 90 17.38 11.37 6.93
CA VAL A 90 16.90 10.55 5.82
C VAL A 90 15.54 11.05 5.27
N ASP A 91 14.63 11.45 6.17
CA ASP A 91 13.27 11.90 5.83
C ASP A 91 13.14 13.42 5.67
N ALA A 92 14.24 14.12 5.34
CA ALA A 92 14.18 15.55 5.05
C ALA A 92 13.26 15.81 3.85
N LYS A 93 12.36 16.79 4.00
CA LYS A 93 11.43 17.23 2.96
C LYS A 93 11.94 18.51 2.31
N ASP A 94 11.90 18.56 0.97
CA ASP A 94 12.26 19.75 0.20
C ASP A 94 11.16 20.82 0.28
N GLU A 95 11.33 21.93 -0.44
CA GLU A 95 10.35 23.03 -0.54
C GLU A 95 9.00 22.59 -1.14
N LYS A 96 8.94 21.41 -1.78
CA LYS A 96 7.71 20.80 -2.33
C LYS A 96 7.12 19.72 -1.40
N GLY A 97 7.71 19.49 -0.23
CA GLY A 97 7.30 18.44 0.71
C GLY A 97 7.75 17.02 0.35
N GLN A 98 8.64 16.86 -0.65
CA GLN A 98 9.13 15.57 -1.12
C GLN A 98 10.40 15.13 -0.41
N THR A 99 10.52 13.83 -0.10
CA THR A 99 11.73 13.23 0.47
C THR A 99 12.69 12.77 -0.64
N ALA A 100 13.95 12.58 -0.29
CA ALA A 100 14.93 11.98 -1.20
C ALA A 100 14.49 10.58 -1.69
N LEU A 101 13.82 9.79 -0.83
CA LEU A 101 13.25 8.49 -1.20
C LEU A 101 12.17 8.62 -2.29
N GLY A 102 11.28 9.61 -2.17
CA GLY A 102 10.27 9.91 -3.21
C GLY A 102 10.89 10.21 -4.57
N TYR A 103 11.96 11.01 -4.63
CA TYR A 103 12.68 11.28 -5.89
C TYR A 103 13.36 10.03 -6.45
N ALA A 104 14.05 9.23 -5.64
CA ALA A 104 14.71 8.00 -6.11
C ALA A 104 13.70 6.99 -6.68
N ILE A 105 12.54 6.84 -6.04
CA ILE A 105 11.42 6.01 -6.49
C ILE A 105 10.81 6.58 -7.78
N SER A 106 10.63 7.90 -7.87
CA SER A 106 10.11 8.57 -9.06
C SER A 106 10.97 8.37 -10.31
N HIS A 107 12.26 8.06 -10.17
CA HIS A 107 13.19 7.91 -11.29
C HIS A 107 13.59 6.45 -11.55
N GLY A 108 13.20 5.50 -10.69
CA GLY A 108 13.57 4.09 -10.85
C GLY A 108 14.95 3.71 -10.30
N PHE A 109 15.52 4.52 -9.40
CA PHE A 109 16.89 4.37 -8.92
C PHE A 109 17.02 3.36 -7.78
N GLU A 110 16.89 2.08 -8.13
CA GLU A 110 16.88 0.93 -7.21
C GLU A 110 18.01 0.93 -6.17
N LYS A 111 19.24 1.31 -6.56
CA LYS A 111 20.41 1.33 -5.66
C LYS A 111 20.24 2.40 -4.59
N THR A 112 19.86 3.61 -4.99
CA THR A 112 19.65 4.72 -4.07
C THR A 112 18.41 4.51 -3.20
N VAL A 113 17.35 3.88 -3.72
CA VAL A 113 16.19 3.43 -2.93
C VAL A 113 16.61 2.47 -1.81
N LYS A 114 17.41 1.44 -2.12
CA LYS A 114 17.93 0.50 -1.10
C LYS A 114 18.72 1.20 -0.01
N VAL A 115 19.70 2.04 -0.37
CA VAL A 115 20.54 2.79 0.59
C VAL A 115 19.71 3.69 1.51
N LEU A 116 18.63 4.28 1.02
CA LEU A 116 17.72 5.11 1.82
C LEU A 116 16.89 4.25 2.79
N LEU A 117 16.35 3.11 2.33
CA LEU A 117 15.59 2.18 3.17
C LEU A 117 16.47 1.50 4.23
N GLU A 118 17.69 1.10 3.89
CA GLU A 118 18.72 0.61 4.83
C GLU A 118 19.03 1.62 5.94
N ALA A 119 18.96 2.92 5.63
CA ALA A 119 19.16 4.00 6.59
C ALA A 119 17.89 4.37 7.39
N GLY A 120 16.80 3.60 7.24
CA GLY A 120 15.55 3.81 7.97
C GLY A 120 14.64 4.90 7.41
N ALA A 121 14.70 5.17 6.09
CA ALA A 121 13.75 6.08 5.44
C ALA A 121 12.30 5.63 5.67
N ASN A 122 11.44 6.55 6.09
CA ASN A 122 10.04 6.28 6.32
C ASN A 122 9.26 6.21 5.00
N ILE A 123 8.34 5.25 4.90
CA ILE A 123 7.45 5.06 3.75
C ILE A 123 6.12 5.76 4.07
N ASP A 124 5.92 6.95 3.51
CA ASP A 124 4.63 7.67 3.58
C ASP A 124 3.73 7.35 2.37
N SER A 125 2.45 7.78 2.43
CA SER A 125 1.46 7.47 1.40
C SER A 125 1.84 8.05 0.03
N ASN A 126 2.50 9.22 0.01
CA ASN A 126 2.98 9.85 -1.23
C ASN A 126 4.08 8.98 -1.89
N ILE A 127 5.01 8.44 -1.09
CA ILE A 127 6.02 7.50 -1.56
C ILE A 127 5.37 6.25 -2.18
N THR A 128 4.32 5.68 -1.57
CA THR A 128 3.62 4.53 -2.16
C THR A 128 2.90 4.90 -3.45
N ASP A 129 2.21 6.04 -3.50
CA ASP A 129 1.52 6.51 -4.72
C ASP A 129 2.51 6.71 -5.87
N VAL A 130 3.64 7.36 -5.63
CA VAL A 130 4.71 7.54 -6.63
C VAL A 130 5.27 6.19 -7.09
N ALA A 131 5.42 5.20 -6.20
CA ALA A 131 5.87 3.86 -6.59
C ALA A 131 4.86 3.14 -7.51
N PHE A 132 3.56 3.17 -7.17
CA PHE A 132 2.50 2.57 -7.99
C PHE A 132 2.34 3.27 -9.35
N ASN A 133 2.48 4.60 -9.37
CA ASN A 133 2.32 5.41 -10.57
C ASN A 133 3.43 5.16 -11.60
N ASN A 134 4.66 4.82 -11.17
CA ASN A 134 5.82 4.66 -12.05
C ASN A 134 5.90 3.32 -12.79
N ASN A 135 5.02 2.35 -12.48
CA ASN A 135 5.00 1.02 -13.10
C ASN A 135 6.36 0.28 -13.10
N LYS A 136 7.21 0.54 -12.10
CA LYS A 136 8.53 -0.11 -11.95
C LYS A 136 8.46 -1.23 -10.91
N GLN A 137 8.24 -2.45 -11.40
CA GLN A 137 8.10 -3.67 -10.60
C GLN A 137 9.24 -3.87 -9.59
N SER A 138 10.49 -3.59 -9.98
CA SER A 138 11.67 -3.70 -9.11
C SER A 138 11.56 -2.85 -7.84
N ILE A 139 11.07 -1.61 -7.96
CA ILE A 139 10.96 -0.70 -6.81
C ILE A 139 9.92 -1.22 -5.84
N PHE A 140 8.78 -1.69 -6.36
CA PHE A 140 7.73 -2.27 -5.54
C PHE A 140 8.23 -3.51 -4.78
N ARG A 141 9.01 -4.37 -5.44
CA ARG A 141 9.68 -5.51 -4.78
C ARG A 141 10.63 -5.06 -3.67
N ILE A 142 11.44 -4.03 -3.89
CA ILE A 142 12.37 -3.49 -2.88
C ILE A 142 11.61 -2.90 -1.69
N LEU A 143 10.54 -2.12 -1.94
CA LEU A 143 9.69 -1.58 -0.87
C LEU A 143 9.07 -2.70 -0.02
N LEU A 144 8.57 -3.77 -0.64
CA LEU A 144 8.02 -4.94 0.05
C LEU A 144 9.09 -5.74 0.82
N GLU A 145 10.30 -5.86 0.28
CA GLU A 145 11.43 -6.55 0.91
C GLU A 145 11.83 -5.86 2.22
N TYR A 146 11.89 -4.52 2.22
CA TYR A 146 12.22 -3.71 3.39
C TYR A 146 11.02 -3.45 4.31
N ALA A 147 9.78 -3.53 3.82
CA ALA A 147 8.57 -3.41 4.63
C ALA A 147 8.38 -4.56 5.65
N LYS A 148 9.14 -5.67 5.55
CA LYS A 148 9.06 -6.82 6.47
C LYS A 148 9.32 -6.48 7.95
N GLY A 149 9.85 -5.29 8.26
CA GLY A 149 10.04 -4.78 9.62
C GLY A 149 8.94 -3.82 10.13
N LEU A 150 7.98 -3.42 9.28
CA LEU A 150 6.87 -2.55 9.69
C LEU A 150 5.68 -3.39 10.16
N SER A 151 4.92 -2.90 11.15
CA SER A 151 3.66 -3.52 11.54
C SER A 151 2.72 -3.64 10.32
N PRO A 152 1.97 -4.74 10.16
CA PRO A 152 0.87 -4.83 9.20
C PRO A 152 -0.06 -3.63 9.24
N ASP A 153 -0.24 -2.99 10.41
CA ASP A 153 -1.10 -1.81 10.58
C ASP A 153 -0.49 -0.54 9.95
N ILE A 154 0.85 -0.43 9.88
CA ILE A 154 1.51 0.69 9.18
C ILE A 154 1.41 0.47 7.67
N MET A 155 1.57 -0.77 7.19
CA MET A 155 1.25 -1.10 5.80
C MET A 155 -0.22 -0.74 5.50
N VAL A 156 -1.16 -1.18 6.33
CA VAL A 156 -2.61 -0.95 6.15
C VAL A 156 -3.05 0.49 6.45
N SER A 157 -2.19 1.38 6.95
CA SER A 157 -2.51 2.81 7.10
C SER A 157 -1.78 3.71 6.11
N ALA A 158 -0.51 3.43 5.78
CA ALA A 158 0.25 4.16 4.76
C ALA A 158 -0.27 3.89 3.34
N LEU A 159 -0.75 2.66 3.06
CA LEU A 159 -1.41 2.31 1.80
C LEU A 159 -2.89 2.74 1.72
N PHE A 160 -3.47 3.31 2.79
CA PHE A 160 -4.92 3.53 2.90
C PHE A 160 -5.31 4.83 3.62
N LYS A 161 -5.15 5.98 2.93
CA LYS A 161 -6.14 7.06 3.05
C LYS A 161 -6.99 7.10 1.80
N GLU A 162 -8.30 7.28 1.98
CA GLU A 162 -9.32 7.44 0.93
C GLU A 162 -9.82 6.20 0.16
N LEU A 163 -10.10 5.09 0.86
CA LEU A 163 -11.00 3.98 0.44
C LEU A 163 -10.65 3.18 -0.84
N VAL A 164 -9.71 3.64 -1.68
CA VAL A 164 -9.25 2.92 -2.87
C VAL A 164 -8.06 2.06 -2.46
N THR A 165 -8.20 0.73 -2.51
CA THR A 165 -7.09 -0.16 -2.11
C THR A 165 -6.00 -0.19 -3.18
N PRO A 166 -4.74 -0.51 -2.84
CA PRO A 166 -3.66 -0.65 -3.82
C PRO A 166 -3.98 -1.62 -4.97
N LEU A 167 -4.79 -2.64 -4.68
CA LEU A 167 -5.25 -3.60 -5.67
C LEU A 167 -6.24 -2.97 -6.67
N HIS A 168 -7.10 -2.04 -6.26
CA HIS A 168 -7.91 -1.24 -7.19
C HIS A 168 -7.04 -0.40 -8.12
N VAL A 169 -5.99 0.25 -7.60
CA VAL A 169 -5.05 1.05 -8.42
C VAL A 169 -4.29 0.16 -9.40
N ALA A 170 -3.82 -1.01 -8.96
CA ALA A 170 -3.17 -2.00 -9.83
C ALA A 170 -4.10 -2.49 -10.93
N SER A 171 -5.36 -2.84 -10.60
CA SER A 171 -6.39 -3.27 -11.57
C SER A 171 -6.84 -2.15 -12.52
N GLN A 172 -6.90 -0.90 -12.07
CA GLN A 172 -7.22 0.25 -12.92
C GLN A 172 -6.07 0.58 -13.90
N ARG A 173 -4.82 0.39 -13.46
CA ARG A 173 -3.62 0.62 -14.29
C ARG A 173 -3.31 -0.53 -15.25
N GLY A 174 -3.73 -1.76 -14.90
CA GLY A 174 -3.41 -2.99 -15.63
C GLY A 174 -2.07 -3.61 -15.21
N ASN A 175 -1.62 -3.35 -13.98
CA ASN A 175 -0.31 -3.76 -13.49
C ASN A 175 -0.39 -5.16 -12.85
N VAL A 176 -0.54 -6.20 -13.67
CA VAL A 176 -0.74 -7.61 -13.25
C VAL A 176 0.31 -8.07 -12.24
N ASP A 177 1.60 -7.82 -12.49
CA ASP A 177 2.69 -8.23 -11.57
C ASP A 177 2.60 -7.57 -10.19
N VAL A 178 2.16 -6.30 -10.13
CA VAL A 178 1.97 -5.58 -8.87
C VAL A 178 0.77 -6.13 -8.10
N ALA A 179 -0.34 -6.43 -8.80
CA ALA A 179 -1.49 -7.11 -8.21
C ALA A 179 -1.12 -8.51 -7.69
N GLN A 180 -0.33 -9.27 -8.43
CA GLN A 180 0.13 -10.61 -8.05
C GLN A 180 0.96 -10.57 -6.77
N GLN A 181 1.86 -9.60 -6.63
CA GLN A 181 2.60 -9.38 -5.40
C GLN A 181 1.65 -9.00 -4.25
N LEU A 182 0.76 -8.01 -4.43
CA LEU A 182 -0.21 -7.60 -3.40
C LEU A 182 -1.05 -8.77 -2.87
N LEU A 183 -1.54 -9.64 -3.77
CA LEU A 183 -2.34 -10.82 -3.43
C LEU A 183 -1.52 -11.87 -2.64
N ASN A 184 -0.23 -12.07 -3.00
CA ASN A 184 0.68 -12.93 -2.23
C ASN A 184 0.91 -12.41 -0.79
N TYR A 185 0.85 -11.10 -0.56
CA TYR A 185 0.87 -10.48 0.76
C TYR A 185 -0.50 -10.44 1.46
N LYS A 186 -1.45 -11.28 1.03
CA LYS A 186 -2.82 -11.40 1.59
C LYS A 186 -3.66 -10.13 1.50
N ALA A 187 -3.43 -9.29 0.48
CA ALA A 187 -4.33 -8.16 0.21
C ALA A 187 -5.77 -8.66 -0.04
N ASN A 188 -6.77 -7.94 0.50
CA ASN A 188 -8.17 -8.31 0.32
C ASN A 188 -8.61 -8.13 -1.14
N VAL A 189 -8.73 -9.25 -1.86
CA VAL A 189 -9.16 -9.32 -3.26
C VAL A 189 -10.57 -8.77 -3.50
N ASN A 190 -11.44 -8.87 -2.50
CA ASN A 190 -12.85 -8.44 -2.55
C ASN A 190 -13.09 -7.13 -1.78
N ALA A 191 -12.04 -6.34 -1.54
CA ALA A 191 -12.19 -5.00 -0.98
C ALA A 191 -13.10 -4.14 -1.88
N LYS A 192 -13.83 -3.20 -1.27
CA LYS A 192 -14.73 -2.28 -1.98
C LYS A 192 -14.26 -0.84 -1.88
N ASP A 193 -14.37 -0.09 -2.97
CA ASP A 193 -14.04 1.33 -3.04
C ASP A 193 -15.22 2.25 -2.62
N LYS A 194 -15.11 3.56 -2.91
CA LYS A 194 -16.14 4.57 -2.62
C LYS A 194 -17.46 4.40 -3.42
N GLN A 195 -17.47 3.63 -4.51
CA GLN A 195 -18.65 3.34 -5.35
C GLN A 195 -19.06 1.85 -5.26
N PRO A 196 -18.86 1.24 -4.07
CA PRO A 196 -18.81 -0.20 -3.85
C PRO A 196 -18.21 -1.13 -4.93
N LYS A 197 -17.37 -0.62 -5.84
CA LYS A 197 -16.70 -1.45 -6.86
C LYS A 197 -15.60 -2.27 -6.20
N THR A 198 -15.31 -3.44 -6.74
CA THR A 198 -14.14 -4.27 -6.36
C THR A 198 -13.03 -4.13 -7.41
N PRO A 199 -11.79 -4.58 -7.15
CA PRO A 199 -10.72 -4.57 -8.16
C PRO A 199 -11.12 -5.32 -9.44
N LEU A 200 -11.92 -6.38 -9.31
CA LEU A 200 -12.47 -7.15 -10.42
C LEU A 200 -13.42 -6.33 -11.31
N HIS A 201 -14.19 -5.38 -10.74
CA HIS A 201 -14.98 -4.44 -11.55
C HIS A 201 -14.09 -3.53 -12.39
N LEU A 202 -12.99 -3.01 -11.82
CA LEU A 202 -12.08 -2.10 -12.52
C LEU A 202 -11.30 -2.83 -13.63
N ALA A 203 -10.83 -4.05 -13.37
CA ALA A 203 -10.21 -4.90 -14.37
C ALA A 203 -11.17 -5.25 -15.52
N ALA A 204 -12.45 -5.52 -15.19
CA ALA A 204 -13.50 -5.76 -16.15
C ALA A 204 -13.86 -4.52 -16.99
N GLU A 205 -13.91 -3.34 -16.38
CA GLU A 205 -14.13 -2.03 -17.04
C GLU A 205 -12.99 -1.70 -18.03
N LYS A 206 -11.76 -2.06 -17.67
CA LYS A 206 -10.56 -1.90 -18.50
C LYS A 206 -10.43 -2.90 -19.65
N GLY A 207 -11.08 -4.05 -19.57
CA GLY A 207 -10.86 -5.16 -20.51
C GLY A 207 -9.57 -5.95 -20.26
N ASP A 208 -8.98 -5.82 -19.07
CA ASP A 208 -7.73 -6.51 -18.72
C ASP A 208 -8.02 -7.95 -18.28
N HIS A 209 -8.10 -8.83 -19.27
CA HIS A 209 -8.33 -10.26 -19.08
C HIS A 209 -7.26 -10.94 -18.22
N ALA A 210 -5.99 -10.54 -18.30
CA ALA A 210 -4.91 -11.11 -17.50
C ALA A 210 -5.04 -10.72 -16.01
N MET A 211 -5.40 -9.47 -15.72
CA MET A 211 -5.76 -9.03 -14.36
C MET A 211 -7.00 -9.76 -13.83
N VAL A 212 -8.01 -10.02 -14.69
CA VAL A 212 -9.21 -10.77 -14.31
C VAL A 212 -8.89 -12.24 -13.99
N GLU A 213 -8.10 -12.92 -14.80
CA GLU A 213 -7.62 -14.29 -14.52
C GLU A 213 -6.86 -14.34 -13.18
N LEU A 214 -5.94 -13.41 -12.97
CA LEU A 214 -5.19 -13.29 -11.72
C LEU A 214 -6.11 -13.12 -10.51
N LEU A 215 -7.02 -12.14 -10.53
CA LEU A 215 -7.93 -11.88 -9.42
C LEU A 215 -8.81 -13.11 -9.11
N LEU A 216 -9.34 -13.79 -10.15
CA LEU A 216 -10.15 -14.99 -9.97
C LEU A 216 -9.34 -16.17 -9.40
N SER A 217 -8.08 -16.33 -9.79
CA SER A 217 -7.18 -17.34 -9.20
C SER A 217 -6.91 -17.14 -7.70
N PHE A 218 -7.07 -15.91 -7.21
CA PHE A 218 -7.01 -15.55 -5.78
C PHE A 218 -8.41 -15.43 -5.12
N ASN A 219 -9.42 -16.11 -5.66
CA ASN A 219 -10.78 -16.16 -5.12
C ASN A 219 -11.52 -14.80 -5.06
N ALA A 220 -11.31 -13.93 -6.06
CA ALA A 220 -12.21 -12.81 -6.30
C ALA A 220 -13.65 -13.30 -6.52
N ASP A 221 -14.64 -12.58 -5.98
CA ASP A 221 -16.05 -12.84 -6.17
C ASP A 221 -16.54 -12.28 -7.53
N PRO A 222 -16.87 -13.13 -8.53
CA PRO A 222 -17.35 -12.68 -9.84
C PRO A 222 -18.77 -12.11 -9.78
N ASN A 223 -19.50 -12.34 -8.69
CA ASN A 223 -20.87 -11.87 -8.48
C ASN A 223 -20.94 -10.66 -7.55
N ALA A 224 -19.80 -10.12 -7.12
CA ALA A 224 -19.75 -8.91 -6.33
C ALA A 224 -20.55 -7.79 -7.02
N MET A 225 -21.39 -7.09 -6.26
CA MET A 225 -22.21 -5.99 -6.77
C MET A 225 -21.65 -4.63 -6.35
N ASP A 226 -21.62 -3.70 -7.30
CA ASP A 226 -21.36 -2.28 -7.08
C ASP A 226 -22.61 -1.50 -6.61
N LYS A 227 -22.47 -0.18 -6.48
CA LYS A 227 -23.57 0.72 -6.07
C LYS A 227 -24.80 0.67 -6.98
N GLU A 228 -24.62 0.39 -8.26
CA GLU A 228 -25.68 0.32 -9.28
C GLU A 228 -26.24 -1.10 -9.45
N LYS A 229 -25.86 -2.03 -8.55
CA LYS A 229 -26.17 -3.47 -8.63
C LYS A 229 -25.58 -4.17 -9.85
N LYS A 230 -24.58 -3.55 -10.51
CA LYS A 230 -23.85 -4.17 -11.61
C LYS A 230 -22.80 -5.13 -11.04
N THR A 231 -22.52 -6.19 -11.78
CA THR A 231 -21.43 -7.14 -11.50
C THR A 231 -20.28 -6.88 -12.48
N PRO A 232 -19.05 -7.39 -12.23
CA PRO A 232 -17.94 -7.28 -13.18
C PRO A 232 -18.29 -7.74 -14.61
N LEU A 233 -19.14 -8.77 -14.75
CA LEU A 233 -19.63 -9.22 -16.05
C LEU A 233 -20.47 -8.16 -16.77
N HIS A 234 -21.35 -7.45 -16.07
CA HIS A 234 -22.09 -6.32 -16.65
C HIS A 234 -21.13 -5.24 -17.15
N THR A 235 -20.09 -4.92 -16.38
CA THR A 235 -19.10 -3.90 -16.76
C THR A 235 -18.25 -4.33 -17.96
N ALA A 236 -17.83 -5.59 -18.03
CA ALA A 236 -17.12 -6.14 -19.19
C ALA A 236 -17.99 -6.13 -20.47
N VAL A 237 -19.28 -6.45 -20.36
CA VAL A 237 -20.23 -6.43 -21.48
C VAL A 237 -20.50 -4.99 -21.95
N MET A 238 -20.75 -4.05 -21.03
CA MET A 238 -20.92 -2.62 -21.37
C MET A 238 -19.67 -2.04 -22.07
N GLY A 239 -18.47 -2.48 -21.69
CA GLY A 239 -17.21 -2.09 -22.33
C GLY A 239 -16.89 -2.80 -23.65
N GLY A 240 -17.67 -3.82 -24.05
CA GLY A 240 -17.42 -4.62 -25.27
C GLY A 240 -16.23 -5.59 -25.16
N HIS A 241 -15.75 -5.89 -23.95
CA HIS A 241 -14.49 -6.60 -23.70
C HIS A 241 -14.63 -8.12 -23.83
N LEU A 242 -14.76 -8.60 -25.07
CA LEU A 242 -15.07 -10.01 -25.39
C LEU A 242 -14.16 -11.04 -24.71
N ASN A 243 -12.85 -10.79 -24.61
CA ASN A 243 -11.91 -11.72 -23.97
C ASN A 243 -12.16 -11.79 -22.45
N THR A 244 -12.41 -10.66 -21.80
CA THR A 244 -12.74 -10.60 -20.38
C THR A 244 -14.09 -11.26 -20.07
N VAL A 245 -15.09 -11.09 -20.95
CA VAL A 245 -16.37 -11.79 -20.87
C VAL A 245 -16.17 -13.31 -20.97
N LYS A 246 -15.34 -13.78 -21.92
CA LYS A 246 -14.99 -15.20 -22.03
C LYS A 246 -14.33 -15.73 -20.75
N VAL A 247 -13.34 -15.03 -20.19
CA VAL A 247 -12.66 -15.42 -18.94
C VAL A 247 -13.65 -15.52 -17.77
N LEU A 248 -14.48 -14.50 -17.57
CA LEU A 248 -15.49 -14.47 -16.50
C LEU A 248 -16.50 -15.62 -16.62
N LEU A 249 -16.90 -15.98 -17.86
CA LEU A 249 -17.81 -17.10 -18.11
C LEU A 249 -17.13 -18.48 -18.02
N LEU A 250 -15.88 -18.62 -18.47
CA LEU A 250 -15.15 -19.90 -18.47
C LEU A 250 -14.66 -20.32 -17.09
N LEU A 251 -14.45 -19.37 -16.17
CA LEU A 251 -14.11 -19.65 -14.77
C LEU A 251 -15.36 -19.83 -13.89
N PHE A 252 -16.55 -19.42 -14.35
CA PHE A 252 -17.83 -19.66 -13.69
C PHE A 252 -18.15 -21.16 -13.41
N PRO A 253 -17.99 -22.11 -14.36
CA PRO A 253 -18.27 -23.53 -14.11
C PRO A 253 -17.23 -24.25 -13.22
N ARG A 254 -16.17 -23.57 -12.74
CA ARG A 254 -15.16 -24.19 -11.87
C ARG A 254 -15.48 -24.18 -10.38
N PHE A 255 -16.65 -23.66 -9.99
CA PHE A 255 -17.19 -23.83 -8.64
C PHE A 255 -18.24 -24.97 -8.61
N PRO A 256 -17.87 -26.21 -8.22
CA PRO A 256 -18.83 -27.27 -8.02
C PRO A 256 -19.63 -27.03 -6.74
N TRP A 257 -20.72 -26.28 -6.86
CA TRP A 257 -21.78 -26.32 -5.84
C TRP A 257 -22.47 -27.68 -5.94
N VAL A 258 -22.38 -28.43 -4.84
CA VAL A 258 -22.94 -29.78 -4.69
C VAL A 258 -24.41 -29.81 -5.10
N PHE A 259 -24.82 -30.91 -5.75
CA PHE A 259 -26.21 -31.21 -6.12
C PHE A 259 -27.21 -30.79 -5.03
N ALA A 260 -28.06 -29.81 -5.36
CA ALA A 260 -29.28 -29.49 -4.62
C ALA A 260 -30.43 -29.31 -5.62
N PRO A 261 -31.10 -30.40 -6.04
CA PRO A 261 -32.29 -30.31 -6.89
C PRO A 261 -33.50 -29.89 -6.06
N LEU A 262 -33.57 -28.61 -5.68
CA LEU A 262 -34.78 -28.02 -5.13
C LEU A 262 -35.73 -27.60 -6.25
N PHE A 263 -36.44 -28.58 -6.82
CA PHE A 263 -37.82 -28.44 -7.31
C PHE A 263 -38.36 -29.79 -7.83
N PRO A 264 -39.35 -30.38 -7.14
CA PRO A 264 -40.44 -31.09 -7.80
C PRO A 264 -41.70 -30.22 -7.77
N LEU A 265 -42.15 -29.79 -8.95
CA LEU A 265 -43.50 -29.25 -9.15
C LEU A 265 -44.51 -30.33 -8.77
N ARG A 266 -45.12 -30.24 -7.58
CA ARG A 266 -46.21 -31.14 -7.20
C ARG A 266 -47.56 -30.51 -7.53
N LEU A 267 -47.94 -30.63 -8.80
CA LEU A 267 -49.33 -30.47 -9.21
C LEU A 267 -50.19 -31.45 -8.42
N GLY A 268 -51.13 -30.92 -7.62
CA GLY A 268 -52.06 -31.72 -6.84
C GLY A 268 -53.15 -32.30 -7.74
N ILE A 269 -53.03 -33.58 -8.09
CA ILE A 269 -54.15 -34.37 -8.62
C ILE A 269 -54.42 -35.48 -7.60
N CYS A 270 -55.63 -35.47 -7.03
CA CYS A 270 -56.07 -36.51 -6.11
C CYS A 270 -56.37 -37.80 -6.89
N ALA A 271 -55.76 -38.91 -6.47
CA ALA A 271 -56.19 -40.25 -6.85
C ALA A 271 -56.23 -41.12 -5.59
N SER A 272 -57.45 -41.42 -5.14
CA SER A 272 -57.77 -42.27 -4.01
C SER A 272 -57.59 -43.75 -4.34
N LEU A 273 -57.03 -44.55 -3.40
CA LEU A 273 -57.41 -45.95 -3.08
C LEU A 273 -56.66 -46.39 -1.78
N PRO A 274 -56.91 -47.56 -1.13
CA PRO A 274 -57.17 -47.58 0.30
C PRO A 274 -56.19 -48.41 1.16
N LEU A 275 -56.41 -48.38 2.47
CA LEU A 275 -55.81 -49.26 3.49
C LEU A 275 -56.10 -50.75 3.20
N PRO A 276 -55.27 -51.66 3.76
CA PRO A 276 -55.85 -52.51 4.82
C PRO A 276 -54.99 -52.63 6.09
N LEU A 277 -55.56 -53.30 7.10
CA LEU A 277 -55.16 -53.36 8.51
C LEU A 277 -54.09 -54.45 8.80
N GLY A 278 -53.33 -54.27 9.88
CA GLY A 278 -52.40 -55.29 10.42
C GLY A 278 -51.81 -54.97 11.80
N ASN A 279 -52.48 -55.42 12.87
CA ASN A 279 -52.00 -55.58 14.26
C ASN A 279 -50.59 -56.27 14.33
N ARG A 280 -49.70 -56.21 15.35
CA ARG A 280 -49.60 -55.70 16.76
C ARG A 280 -48.15 -56.01 17.28
N SER A 281 -47.64 -55.67 18.48
CA SER A 281 -47.98 -54.71 19.56
C SER A 281 -46.86 -54.64 20.64
N SER A 282 -46.49 -53.45 21.13
CA SER A 282 -46.18 -53.13 22.54
C SER A 282 -45.76 -51.65 22.63
N LEU A 283 -46.52 -50.75 23.27
CA LEU A 283 -46.61 -50.49 24.72
C LEU A 283 -45.25 -50.08 25.31
N SER A 284 -44.86 -48.79 25.36
CA SER A 284 -45.34 -47.68 26.24
C SER A 284 -44.48 -47.53 27.52
N PRO A 285 -44.45 -46.36 28.22
CA PRO A 285 -45.15 -45.08 28.00
C PRO A 285 -44.24 -43.82 27.98
N CYS A 286 -44.85 -42.63 27.94
CA CYS A 286 -44.21 -41.30 27.83
C CYS A 286 -44.43 -40.41 29.07
N LEU A 287 -43.85 -39.19 29.03
CA LEU A 287 -44.30 -37.94 29.70
C LEU A 287 -43.97 -37.79 31.22
N PRO A 288 -43.98 -36.55 31.80
CA PRO A 288 -44.54 -35.30 31.26
C PRO A 288 -43.65 -34.03 31.23
N LEU A 289 -44.22 -32.99 30.63
CA LEU A 289 -43.74 -31.60 30.52
C LEU A 289 -44.40 -30.67 31.57
N HIS A 290 -43.86 -29.44 31.69
CA HIS A 290 -44.41 -28.22 32.35
C HIS A 290 -44.14 -28.03 33.87
N PRO A 291 -44.21 -26.78 34.42
CA PRO A 291 -44.43 -25.46 33.79
C PRO A 291 -43.35 -24.36 34.12
N ARG A 292 -43.49 -23.16 33.51
CA ARG A 292 -42.93 -21.87 34.02
C ARG A 292 -43.85 -21.31 35.12
N PRO A 293 -43.37 -20.48 36.08
CA PRO A 293 -43.51 -19.02 35.91
C PRO A 293 -42.49 -18.10 36.65
N ALA A 294 -42.64 -16.79 36.37
CA ALA A 294 -42.34 -15.62 37.22
C ALA A 294 -40.89 -15.12 37.47
N ALA A 295 -40.69 -13.83 37.17
CA ALA A 295 -39.69 -12.96 37.80
C ALA A 295 -40.28 -12.33 39.09
N PRO A 296 -39.48 -11.62 39.92
CA PRO A 296 -39.72 -10.17 39.96
C PRO A 296 -38.48 -9.27 40.23
N SER A 297 -38.64 -8.01 39.80
CA SER A 297 -38.10 -6.73 40.34
C SER A 297 -36.88 -6.67 41.29
N GLY A 298 -35.89 -5.84 40.92
CA GLY A 298 -35.82 -4.49 41.51
C GLY A 298 -34.77 -4.17 42.58
N ASN A 299 -33.70 -3.47 42.20
CA ASN A 299 -33.16 -2.25 42.84
C ASN A 299 -32.11 -1.64 41.89
N ARG A 300 -32.21 -0.39 41.40
CA ARG A 300 -32.12 0.91 42.09
C ARG A 300 -30.85 1.07 42.93
N GLY A 301 -29.89 1.79 42.35
CA GLY A 301 -28.71 2.34 43.02
C GLY A 301 -28.23 3.60 42.29
N ARG A 302 -28.93 4.73 42.48
CA ARG A 302 -28.52 6.06 41.96
C ARG A 302 -27.60 6.74 42.96
N TYR A 303 -26.45 7.23 42.51
CA TYR A 303 -25.79 8.47 42.98
C TYR A 303 -25.03 9.02 41.75
N ASN A 304 -25.52 9.98 40.95
CA ASN A 304 -25.67 11.43 41.21
C ASN A 304 -24.37 12.07 41.76
N LEU A 305 -23.68 12.89 40.95
CA LEU A 305 -23.69 14.39 40.97
C LEU A 305 -22.91 14.95 42.19
N THR A 306 -22.06 15.98 42.13
CA THR A 306 -21.91 17.18 41.26
C THR A 306 -20.41 17.57 41.13
N LEU A 307 -19.88 18.10 40.02
CA LEU A 307 -20.01 19.49 39.55
C LEU A 307 -19.75 20.60 40.60
N ARG A 308 -18.61 21.30 40.51
CA ARG A 308 -18.59 22.77 40.36
C ARG A 308 -17.22 23.33 39.98
N LYS A 309 -17.26 24.51 39.34
CA LYS A 309 -16.10 25.31 38.90
C LYS A 309 -15.55 26.16 40.06
N GLY A 310 -14.28 26.48 39.97
CA GLY A 310 -13.59 27.62 40.58
C GLY A 310 -12.51 28.05 39.61
#